data_AF-A0A356Z3U6-F1
#
_entry.id   AF-A0A356Z3U6-F1
#
_cell.length_a   1.000
_cell.length_b   1.000
_cell.length_c   1.000
_cell.angle_alpha   90.00
_cell.angle_beta   90.00
_cell.angle_gamma   90.00
#
_symmetry.space_group_name_H-M   'P 1'
#
loop_
_entity.id
_entity.type
_entity.pdbx_description
1 polymer ?
#
loop_
_entity_poly.entity_id
_entity_poly.type
_entity_poly.pdbx_seq_one_letter_code
_entity_poly.pdbx_strand_id
1 'polypeptide(L)'
;MNYALAYGKGFLNIEIPDNCSTDQILPRDSEGEKPGDSTQIIAQALKNPIGTPALKDIIEQKKARNAVIIVNDITRPTPYQLILPPL
;
A
#
# COMPACT_ATOMS: atom_id res chain seq x y z
N MET A 1 17.77 3.08 -26.88
CA MET A 1 17.23 2.31 -25.70
C MET A 1 15.70 2.20 -25.73
N ASN A 2 15.11 1.09 -25.26
CA ASN A 2 13.66 0.88 -25.22
C ASN A 2 13.09 0.98 -23.79
N TYR A 3 12.00 1.74 -23.60
CA TYR A 3 11.32 1.90 -22.32
C TYR A 3 9.83 1.57 -22.42
N ALA A 4 9.27 0.97 -21.38
CA ALA A 4 7.84 0.68 -21.25
C ALA A 4 7.18 1.71 -20.34
N LEU A 5 6.29 2.53 -20.89
CA LEU A 5 5.52 3.52 -20.15
C LEU A 5 4.10 3.02 -19.89
N ALA A 6 3.65 3.03 -18.65
CA ALA A 6 2.27 2.65 -18.32
C ALA A 6 1.28 3.55 -19.06
N TYR A 7 0.39 2.96 -19.85
CA TYR A 7 -0.61 3.68 -20.65
C TYR A 7 -1.91 2.86 -20.74
N GLY A 8 -3.00 3.42 -20.20
CA GLY A 8 -4.28 2.74 -20.12
C GLY A 8 -4.19 1.43 -19.32
N LYS A 9 -4.51 0.31 -19.97
CA LYS A 9 -4.44 -1.04 -19.36
C LYS A 9 -3.13 -1.79 -19.64
N GLY A 10 -2.16 -1.15 -20.30
CA GLY A 10 -0.93 -1.79 -20.73
C GLY A 10 0.24 -0.81 -20.73
N PHE A 11 1.12 -0.97 -21.71
CA PHE A 11 2.33 -0.17 -21.84
C PHE A 11 2.49 0.35 -23.26
N LEU A 12 2.98 1.58 -23.38
CA LEU A 12 3.52 2.12 -24.60
C LEU A 12 5.04 1.88 -24.60
N ASN A 13 5.53 1.21 -25.63
CA ASN A 13 6.96 1.03 -25.83
C ASN A 13 7.50 2.25 -26.58
N ILE A 14 8.49 2.92 -26.00
CA ILE A 14 9.17 4.06 -26.60
C ILE A 14 10.64 3.70 -26.85
N GLU A 15 11.15 4.12 -28.00
CA GLU A 15 12.56 3.99 -28.35
C GLU A 15 13.20 5.39 -28.31
N ILE A 16 14.24 5.54 -27.50
CA ILE A 16 15.04 6.76 -27.44
C ILE A 16 16.34 6.52 -28.21
N PRO A 17 16.65 7.36 -29.21
CA PRO A 17 17.91 7.29 -29.95
C PRO A 17 19.13 7.42 -29.04
N ASP A 18 20.19 6.68 -29.34
CA ASP A 18 21.39 6.60 -28.48
C ASP A 18 22.22 7.90 -28.47
N ASN A 19 21.95 8.83 -29.37
CA ASN A 19 22.55 10.17 -29.37
C ASN A 19 21.85 11.15 -28.42
N CYS A 20 20.78 10.74 -27.75
CA CYS A 20 20.13 11.51 -26.70
C CYS A 20 20.69 11.07 -25.32
N SER A 21 21.15 12.03 -24.52
CA SER A 21 21.52 11.78 -23.13
C SER A 21 20.26 11.62 -22.30
N THR A 22 20.02 10.44 -21.74
CA THR A 22 18.81 10.14 -20.95
C THR A 22 19.08 9.28 -19.74
N ASP A 23 18.46 9.64 -18.61
CA ASP A 23 18.48 8.87 -17.37
C ASP A 23 17.08 8.35 -17.03
N GLN A 24 16.99 7.13 -16.50
CA GLN A 24 15.74 6.57 -15.99
C GLN A 24 15.68 6.72 -14.48
N ILE A 25 14.66 7.42 -13.99
CA ILE A 25 14.40 7.58 -12.55
C ILE A 25 13.29 6.59 -12.17
N LEU A 26 13.66 5.56 -11.40
CA LEU A 26 12.74 4.54 -10.90
C LEU A 26 12.53 4.70 -9.39
N PRO A 27 11.38 4.26 -8.84
CA PRO A 27 11.22 4.12 -7.41
C PRO A 27 12.31 3.23 -6.83
N ARG A 28 12.82 3.62 -5.65
CA ARG A 28 13.92 2.94 -4.95
C ARG A 28 13.66 1.45 -4.73
N ASP A 29 12.40 1.08 -4.57
CA ASP A 29 11.97 -0.26 -4.23
C ASP A 29 10.97 -0.77 -5.27
N SER A 30 11.51 -1.34 -6.34
CA SER A 30 10.74 -2.22 -7.25
C SER A 30 11.24 -3.67 -7.23
N GLU A 31 12.40 -3.94 -6.62
CA GLU A 31 13.07 -5.25 -6.59
C GLU A 31 13.37 -5.78 -5.17
N GLY A 32 13.04 -5.03 -4.11
CA GLY A 32 13.45 -5.34 -2.73
C GLY A 32 12.31 -5.83 -1.85
N GLU A 33 12.32 -7.12 -1.53
CA GLU A 33 11.43 -7.84 -0.59
C GLU A 33 9.95 -7.79 -0.94
N LYS A 34 9.43 -8.92 -1.46
CA LYS A 34 8.00 -9.21 -1.28
C LYS A 34 7.75 -9.09 0.21
N PRO A 35 6.86 -8.20 0.67
CA PRO A 35 6.40 -8.27 2.04
C PRO A 35 6.00 -9.73 2.27
N GLY A 36 6.33 -10.29 3.45
CA GLY A 36 5.75 -11.57 3.86
C GLY A 36 4.23 -11.57 3.70
N ASP A 37 3.56 -12.70 3.97
CA ASP A 37 2.11 -12.80 3.82
C ASP A 37 1.40 -11.52 4.32
N SER A 38 0.75 -10.81 3.40
CA SER A 38 0.16 -9.49 3.67
C SER A 38 -0.83 -9.55 4.84
N THR A 39 -1.50 -10.69 5.00
CA THR A 39 -2.39 -10.97 6.12
C THR A 39 -1.64 -10.95 7.45
N GLN A 40 -0.45 -11.58 7.49
CA GLN A 40 0.39 -11.60 8.69
C GLN A 40 0.91 -10.21 9.02
N ILE A 41 1.37 -9.44 8.02
CA ILE A 41 1.86 -8.08 8.21
C ILE A 41 0.77 -7.19 8.81
N ILE A 42 -0.44 -7.24 8.25
CA ILE A 42 -1.59 -6.47 8.74
C ILE A 42 -1.91 -6.86 10.18
N ALA A 43 -1.99 -8.16 10.49
CA ALA A 43 -2.26 -8.64 11.84
C ALA A 43 -1.18 -8.21 12.84
N GLN A 44 0.10 -8.20 12.42
CA GLN A 44 1.20 -7.77 13.27
C GLN A 44 1.15 -6.27 13.55
N ALA A 45 0.82 -5.46 12.54
CA ALA A 45 0.66 -4.02 12.69
C ALA A 45 -0.50 -3.66 13.64
N LEU A 46 -1.65 -4.35 13.53
CA LEU A 46 -2.80 -4.13 14.42
C LEU A 46 -2.51 -4.53 15.88
N LYS A 47 -1.68 -5.57 16.08
CA LYS A 47 -1.26 -6.02 17.42
C LYS A 47 -0.20 -5.13 18.05
N ASN A 48 0.62 -4.45 17.26
CA ASN A 48 1.76 -3.64 17.72
C ASN A 48 1.59 -2.18 17.26
N PRO A 49 0.64 -1.42 17.82
CA PRO A 49 0.41 -0.04 17.45
C PRO A 49 1.61 0.85 17.78
N ILE A 50 1.83 1.88 16.96
CA ILE A 50 2.91 2.84 17.16
C ILE A 50 2.39 4.00 18.01
N GLY A 51 2.95 4.19 19.20
CA GLY A 51 2.71 5.35 20.05
C GLY A 51 1.30 5.47 20.66
N THR A 52 0.47 4.42 20.57
CA THR A 52 -0.90 4.39 21.11
C THR A 52 -1.25 3.00 21.67
N PRO A 53 -2.26 2.85 22.54
CA PRO A 53 -2.79 1.54 22.93
C PRO A 53 -3.43 0.81 21.74
N ALA A 54 -3.62 -0.50 21.85
CA ALA A 54 -4.30 -1.26 20.81
C ALA A 54 -5.77 -0.83 20.70
N LEU A 55 -6.37 -1.00 19.51
CA LEU A 55 -7.75 -0.58 19.27
C LEU A 55 -8.74 -1.21 20.28
N LYS A 56 -8.51 -2.48 20.63
CA LYS A 56 -9.28 -3.19 21.67
C LYS A 56 -9.24 -2.44 23.00
N ASP A 57 -8.06 -2.04 23.45
CA ASP A 57 -7.87 -1.32 24.71
C ASP A 57 -8.56 0.04 24.67
N ILE A 58 -8.50 0.74 23.53
CA ILE A 58 -9.17 2.03 23.33
C ILE A 58 -10.70 1.88 23.45
N ILE A 59 -11.28 0.85 22.85
CA ILE A 59 -12.73 0.57 22.90
C ILE A 59 -13.15 0.27 24.35
N GLU A 60 -12.40 -0.57 25.05
CA GLU A 60 -12.66 -0.93 26.45
C GLU A 60 -12.55 0.29 27.39
N GLN A 61 -11.47 1.07 27.27
CA GLN A 61 -11.23 2.27 28.09
C GLN A 61 -12.32 3.32 27.88
N LYS A 62 -12.74 3.55 26.62
CA LYS A 62 -13.80 4.51 26.30
C LYS A 62 -15.20 3.99 26.59
N LYS A 63 -15.35 2.69 26.92
CA LYS A 63 -16.65 2.00 26.97
C LYS A 63 -17.47 2.27 25.70
N ALA A 64 -16.80 2.27 24.55
CA ALA A 64 -17.39 2.68 23.28
C ALA A 64 -18.47 1.68 22.88
N ARG A 65 -19.67 2.19 22.57
CA ARG A 65 -20.81 1.38 22.08
C ARG A 65 -20.92 1.37 20.56
N ASN A 66 -20.14 2.24 19.91
CA ASN A 66 -20.22 2.56 18.51
C ASN A 66 -18.85 3.05 18.05
N ALA A 67 -18.49 2.66 16.83
CA ALA A 67 -17.25 3.03 16.18
C ALA A 67 -17.57 3.42 14.72
N VAL A 68 -16.75 4.31 14.18
CA VAL A 68 -16.80 4.71 12.78
C VAL A 68 -15.43 4.44 12.18
N ILE A 69 -15.41 3.69 11.08
CA ILE A 69 -14.19 3.37 10.34
C ILE A 69 -14.19 4.25 9.10
N ILE A 70 -13.19 5.12 8.97
CA ILE A 70 -13.00 5.95 7.78
C ILE A 70 -12.21 5.11 6.77
N VAL A 71 -12.79 4.91 5.59
CA VAL A 71 -12.16 4.22 4.46
C VAL A 71 -11.91 5.21 3.32
N ASN A 72 -10.96 4.90 2.45
CA ASN A 72 -10.76 5.70 1.23
C ASN A 72 -11.89 5.42 0.23
N ASP A 73 -12.01 6.31 -0.74
CA ASP A 73 -12.93 6.12 -1.85
C ASP A 73 -12.42 5.05 -2.84
N ILE A 74 -13.23 4.81 -3.86
CA ILE A 74 -12.95 3.80 -4.90
C ILE A 74 -11.74 4.14 -5.78
N THR A 75 -11.19 5.36 -5.71
CA THR A 75 -10.04 5.77 -6.54
C THR A 75 -8.71 5.28 -5.97
N ARG A 76 -8.72 4.73 -4.75
CA ARG A 76 -7.52 4.19 -4.09
C ARG A 76 -7.46 2.68 -4.21
N PRO A 77 -6.31 2.09 -4.62
CA PRO A 77 -6.14 0.64 -4.68
C PRO A 77 -5.85 0.06 -3.29
N THR A 78 -6.65 0.41 -2.28
CA THR A 78 -6.45 -0.06 -0.90
C THR A 78 -7.04 -1.47 -0.73
N PRO A 79 -6.29 -2.45 -0.21
CA PRO A 79 -6.75 -3.84 -0.11
C PRO A 79 -7.69 -4.05 1.09
N TYR A 80 -8.90 -3.51 1.04
CA TYR A 80 -9.87 -3.58 2.16
C TYR A 80 -10.24 -4.99 2.59
N GLN A 81 -10.26 -5.92 1.63
CA GLN A 81 -10.55 -7.33 1.92
C GLN A 81 -9.51 -7.98 2.83
N LEU A 82 -8.30 -7.42 2.90
CA LEU A 82 -7.25 -7.87 3.81
C LEU A 82 -7.21 -7.07 5.12
N ILE A 83 -7.54 -5.77 5.06
CA ILE A 83 -7.41 -4.85 6.20
C ILE A 83 -8.62 -4.87 7.14
N LEU A 84 -9.84 -4.91 6.60
CA LEU A 84 -11.06 -4.78 7.41
C LEU A 84 -11.41 -6.02 8.22
N PRO A 85 -11.26 -7.28 7.73
CA PRO A 85 -11.60 -8.45 8.53
C PRO A 85 -10.81 -8.63 9.83
N PRO A 86 -9.49 -8.34 9.90
CA PRO A 86 -8.73 -8.46 11.15
C PRO A 86 -8.85 -7.25 12.09
N LEU A 87 -9.49 -6.15 11.66
CA LEU A 87 -9.70 -4.94 12.45
C LEU A 87 -10.79 -5.12 13.51
#